data_AF-A0A840SC39-F1
#
_entry.id   AF-A0A840SC39-F1
#
_cell.length_a   1.000
_cell.length_b   1.000
_cell.length_c   1.000
_cell.angle_alpha   90.00
_cell.angle_beta   90.00
_cell.angle_gamma   90.00
#
_symmetry.space_group_name_H-M   'P 1'
#
loop_
_entity.id
_entity.type
_entity.pdbx_description
1 polymer ?
#
loop_
_entity_poly.entity_id
_entity_poly.type
_entity_poly.pdbx_seq_one_letter_code
_entity_poly.pdbx_strand_id
1 'polypeptide(L)'
;MLNPRNKSEHLIYGDILTPPSDFPVLEKAIATTYSLDISALVSCMVPLAFSDDVNSRLFQNKVSTLTALRNLSEKLVVFCDPGQIKTLKTRNQEFAILLEKMIIPVMLKQIGDIYPSFHPKMWLLQFSNEKKEHSYRLIVLSRNISYDRCYDISLVLESFTERRGKGATERSFKKTRAILDYLLYLKTVSEISQEQLKIIDELIKDMENEQVGFSIDNPIFDEDDWDIYPFYENTFRKDGKLFEKTILNNKEGYKKILVMSPFLSKETLTSLQKALLKKNSTEKRIKLITRQDSINGIDTDKLSDIDFYVLNPNAITGETSKINDDLEVEQEEQNKESISNEEKLHDIHAKIFLTESKDEKELFIGSANATNSAFKWNNELLIRLGTSHSSMTVDKFFKNLNTEKENMFVPAELHVAESEDSKNQKDIESAVRKISHIKAKGNVIKVEDKYSIKINFDSNPQIDGIKIMISPISTQIFKEITSEILFENLEVSNISEFYVLSAEKKDSNGAIRIERLIKIPTDNIPYDERDSLLINQIIKDKESFTEYVTLLLSSDSISTQLELNDLRQTSSAWKITNTQMPLYETLLKASVSNPQAVLSLQKDLELIKNPEVISEDFKQLYNEFKQAISE
;
A
#
# COMPACT_ATOMS: atom_id res chain seq x y z
N MET A 1 6.00 13.70 -8.68
CA MET A 1 7.38 14.01 -9.13
C MET A 1 7.37 14.36 -10.62
N LEU A 2 7.65 15.62 -10.99
CA LEU A 2 7.87 16.01 -12.40
C LEU A 2 9.35 16.32 -12.67
N ASN A 3 10.11 16.69 -11.63
CA ASN A 3 11.55 16.87 -11.70
C ASN A 3 12.26 16.04 -10.62
N PRO A 4 12.95 14.94 -10.97
CA PRO A 4 13.65 14.09 -10.00
C PRO A 4 14.79 14.81 -9.25
N ARG A 5 15.17 16.01 -9.70
CA ARG A 5 16.30 16.80 -9.19
C ARG A 5 16.00 17.63 -7.96
N ASN A 6 14.74 18.00 -7.78
CA ASN A 6 14.38 18.82 -6.65
C ASN A 6 14.07 17.89 -5.49
N LYS A 7 15.02 17.72 -4.56
CA LYS A 7 14.78 16.93 -3.34
C LYS A 7 13.57 17.47 -2.56
N SER A 8 13.21 18.75 -2.72
CA SER A 8 11.98 19.31 -2.15
C SER A 8 10.70 18.87 -2.88
N GLU A 9 10.80 18.20 -4.03
CA GLU A 9 9.68 17.58 -4.78
C GLU A 9 9.65 16.06 -4.60
N HIS A 10 10.58 15.48 -3.81
CA HIS A 10 10.52 14.08 -3.42
C HIS A 10 9.44 13.92 -2.36
N LEU A 11 8.45 13.08 -2.66
CA LEU A 11 7.41 12.72 -1.71
C LEU A 11 7.92 11.53 -0.90
N ILE A 12 8.22 11.77 0.37
CA ILE A 12 8.53 10.70 1.31
C ILE A 12 7.22 9.99 1.65
N TYR A 13 7.23 8.65 1.57
CA TYR A 13 6.00 7.87 1.70
C TYR A 13 5.34 8.01 3.08
N GLY A 14 6.15 8.16 4.15
CA GLY A 14 5.64 8.46 5.48
C GLY A 14 4.92 9.80 5.53
N ASP A 15 5.57 10.86 5.07
CA ASP A 15 5.06 12.23 5.11
C ASP A 15 3.72 12.39 4.39
N ILE A 16 3.53 11.75 3.23
CA ILE A 16 2.25 11.84 2.50
C ILE A 16 1.11 11.08 3.19
N LEU A 17 1.42 10.18 4.13
CA LEU A 17 0.44 9.50 4.97
C LEU A 17 0.18 10.23 6.29
N THR A 18 1.11 11.08 6.73
CA THR A 18 1.01 11.84 7.98
C THR A 18 -0.20 12.78 7.97
N PRO A 19 -1.06 12.74 9.00
CA PRO A 19 -2.13 13.71 9.18
C PRO A 19 -1.59 15.15 9.11
N PRO A 20 -2.26 16.07 8.42
CA PRO A 20 -1.86 17.48 8.41
C PRO A 20 -2.05 18.10 9.81
N SER A 21 -1.23 19.09 10.18
CA SER A 21 -1.26 19.73 11.51
C SER A 21 -2.64 20.29 11.89
N ASP A 22 -3.39 20.81 10.91
CA ASP A 22 -4.70 21.39 11.14
C ASP A 22 -5.81 20.35 11.30
N PHE A 23 -5.56 19.10 10.88
CA PHE A 23 -6.46 17.94 11.03
C PHE A 23 -5.64 16.72 11.49
N PRO A 24 -5.18 16.70 12.76
CA PRO A 24 -4.17 15.76 13.23
C PRO A 24 -4.68 14.33 13.44
N VAL A 25 -6.00 14.13 13.43
CA VAL A 25 -6.60 12.82 13.74
C VAL A 25 -7.02 12.12 12.46
N LEU A 26 -6.47 10.94 12.19
CA LEU A 26 -7.03 10.05 11.18
C LEU A 26 -8.34 9.42 11.69
N GLU A 27 -9.43 9.62 10.93
CA GLU A 27 -10.74 9.03 11.22
C GLU A 27 -10.96 7.75 10.43
N LYS A 28 -10.68 7.77 9.10
CA LYS A 28 -10.89 6.62 8.21
C LYS A 28 -9.85 6.58 7.10
N ALA A 29 -9.46 5.39 6.68
CA ALA A 29 -8.52 5.17 5.60
C ALA A 29 -8.89 3.95 4.76
N ILE A 30 -8.84 4.11 3.44
CA ILE A 30 -8.93 3.02 2.48
C ILE A 30 -7.66 3.03 1.62
N ALA A 31 -6.97 1.89 1.58
CA ALA A 31 -5.81 1.68 0.74
C ALA A 31 -6.08 0.58 -0.29
N THR A 32 -5.50 0.69 -1.47
CA THR A 32 -5.44 -0.40 -2.44
C THR A 32 -4.00 -0.59 -2.90
N THR A 33 -3.60 -1.83 -3.17
CA THR A 33 -2.29 -2.14 -3.76
C THR A 33 -2.39 -3.43 -4.57
N TYR A 34 -1.51 -3.64 -5.56
CA TYR A 34 -1.44 -4.95 -6.23
C TYR A 34 -0.78 -5.97 -5.31
N SER A 35 0.52 -5.74 -5.03
CA SER A 35 1.26 -6.55 -4.08
C SER A 35 1.36 -5.84 -2.75
N LEU A 36 1.38 -6.60 -1.66
CA LEU A 36 1.50 -6.05 -0.31
C LEU A 36 2.72 -6.63 0.38
N ASP A 37 3.63 -5.78 0.84
CA ASP A 37 4.65 -6.15 1.80
C ASP A 37 4.13 -5.82 3.21
N ILE A 38 3.92 -6.85 4.04
CA ILE A 38 3.36 -6.67 5.39
C ILE A 38 4.27 -5.79 6.24
N SER A 39 5.59 -5.91 6.13
CA SER A 39 6.52 -5.07 6.89
C SER A 39 6.42 -3.60 6.46
N ALA A 40 6.25 -3.34 5.16
CA ALA A 40 6.02 -1.99 4.67
C ALA A 40 4.69 -1.42 5.19
N LEU A 41 3.63 -2.23 5.24
CA LEU A 41 2.36 -1.81 5.82
C LEU A 41 2.47 -1.51 7.31
N VAL A 42 3.17 -2.35 8.10
CA VAL A 42 3.47 -2.08 9.51
C VAL A 42 4.18 -0.73 9.66
N SER A 43 5.13 -0.41 8.77
CA SER A 43 5.83 0.88 8.80
C SER A 43 4.95 2.06 8.40
N CYS A 44 3.85 1.83 7.69
CA CYS A 44 2.85 2.86 7.39
C CYS A 44 1.96 3.18 8.60
N MET A 45 1.92 2.32 9.63
CA MET A 45 0.99 2.51 10.76
C MET A 45 1.38 3.71 11.61
N VAL A 46 2.66 3.89 11.89
CA VAL A 46 3.18 5.03 12.65
C VAL A 46 2.84 6.37 11.98
N PRO A 47 3.18 6.63 10.70
CA PRO A 47 2.80 7.87 10.03
C PRO A 47 1.30 8.12 10.02
N LEU A 48 0.49 7.07 9.86
CA LEU A 48 -0.97 7.21 9.84
C LEU A 48 -1.57 7.53 11.20
N ALA A 49 -0.95 7.05 12.27
CA ALA A 49 -1.47 7.18 13.63
C ALA A 49 -1.03 8.49 14.33
N PHE A 50 0.09 9.08 13.90
CA PHE A 50 0.75 10.19 14.59
C PHE A 50 0.95 11.36 13.63
N SER A 51 0.59 12.58 14.04
CA SER A 51 0.53 13.80 13.22
C SER A 51 1.88 14.45 12.89
N ASP A 52 3.00 13.93 13.41
CA ASP A 52 4.27 14.65 13.42
C ASP A 52 5.47 13.79 12.95
N ASP A 53 6.61 14.44 12.67
CA ASP A 53 7.81 13.92 11.98
C ASP A 53 8.15 12.43 12.27
N VAL A 54 7.74 11.60 11.32
CA VAL A 54 7.74 10.14 11.32
C VAL A 54 9.16 9.56 11.18
N ASN A 55 10.12 10.38 10.77
CA ASN A 55 11.51 9.96 10.62
C ASN A 55 12.28 9.92 11.95
N SER A 56 11.65 10.36 13.05
CA SER A 56 12.29 10.31 14.36
C SER A 56 12.44 8.85 14.82
N ARG A 57 13.66 8.47 15.23
CA ARG A 57 13.95 7.15 15.87
C ARG A 57 13.09 6.88 17.10
N LEU A 58 12.41 7.92 17.60
CA LEU A 58 11.53 7.92 18.76
C LEU A 58 10.39 6.89 18.63
N PHE A 59 9.82 6.71 17.41
CA PHE A 59 8.73 5.76 17.15
C PHE A 59 9.16 4.35 16.74
N GLN A 60 10.48 4.08 16.67
CA GLN A 60 11.01 2.79 16.19
C GLN A 60 11.06 1.73 17.30
N ASN A 61 9.96 1.57 18.05
CA ASN A 61 9.83 0.54 19.08
C ASN A 61 8.50 -0.23 18.96
N LYS A 62 8.46 -1.45 19.51
CA LYS A 62 7.29 -2.33 19.40
C LYS A 62 6.04 -1.78 20.06
N VAL A 63 6.17 -1.00 21.13
CA VAL A 63 5.03 -0.40 21.85
C VAL A 63 4.39 0.68 20.98
N SER A 64 5.18 1.50 20.31
CA SER A 64 4.72 2.55 19.39
C SER A 64 4.02 1.94 18.17
N THR A 65 4.61 0.90 17.57
CA THR A 65 3.96 0.16 16.48
C THR A 65 2.65 -0.49 16.92
N LEU A 66 2.62 -1.11 18.11
CA LEU A 66 1.39 -1.67 18.67
C LEU A 66 0.32 -0.60 18.88
N THR A 67 0.69 0.53 19.48
CA THR A 67 -0.23 1.64 19.74
C THR A 67 -0.83 2.17 18.45
N ALA A 68 0.00 2.37 17.41
CA ALA A 68 -0.46 2.77 16.09
C ALA A 68 -1.43 1.74 15.48
N LEU A 69 -1.10 0.44 15.55
CA LEU A 69 -1.98 -0.63 15.07
C LEU A 69 -3.34 -0.64 15.78
N ARG A 70 -3.34 -0.47 17.10
CA ARG A 70 -4.58 -0.44 17.89
C ARG A 70 -5.43 0.77 17.51
N ASN A 71 -4.83 1.95 17.40
CA ASN A 71 -5.48 3.18 16.94
C ASN A 71 -6.12 3.07 15.55
N LEU A 72 -5.52 2.27 14.66
CA LEU A 72 -5.95 2.12 13.26
C LEU A 72 -6.88 0.93 12.99
N SER A 73 -6.99 -0.01 13.94
CA SER A 73 -7.65 -1.30 13.73
C SER A 73 -9.12 -1.25 13.33
N GLU A 74 -9.83 -0.17 13.70
CA GLU A 74 -11.23 0.09 13.35
C GLU A 74 -11.38 1.25 12.35
N LYS A 75 -10.28 1.69 11.72
CA LYS A 75 -10.23 2.87 10.83
C LYS A 75 -9.65 2.58 9.45
N LEU A 76 -8.84 1.54 9.30
CA LEU A 76 -8.11 1.23 8.07
C LEU A 76 -8.62 -0.04 7.39
N VAL A 77 -8.85 0.06 6.08
CA VAL A 77 -9.11 -1.08 5.19
C VAL A 77 -8.11 -1.09 4.04
N VAL A 78 -7.44 -2.21 3.81
CA VAL A 78 -6.41 -2.39 2.77
C VAL A 78 -6.83 -3.49 1.80
N PHE A 79 -7.04 -3.15 0.55
CA PHE A 79 -7.36 -4.10 -0.53
C PHE A 79 -6.11 -4.53 -1.29
N CYS A 80 -5.95 -5.82 -1.56
CA CYS A 80 -4.85 -6.34 -2.37
C CYS A 80 -5.22 -7.50 -3.30
N ASP A 81 -4.37 -7.80 -4.28
CA ASP A 81 -4.56 -8.96 -5.16
C ASP A 81 -4.26 -10.28 -4.40
N PRO A 82 -5.11 -11.32 -4.53
CA PRO A 82 -4.90 -12.59 -3.85
C PRO A 82 -3.63 -13.27 -4.36
N GLY A 83 -2.78 -13.73 -3.42
CA GLY A 83 -1.49 -14.35 -3.75
C GLY A 83 -0.35 -13.36 -4.03
N GLN A 84 -0.58 -12.05 -3.88
CA GLN A 84 0.45 -11.01 -4.05
C GLN A 84 0.92 -10.39 -2.72
N ILE A 85 0.59 -11.01 -1.59
CA ILE A 85 1.14 -10.63 -0.30
C ILE A 85 2.52 -11.30 -0.14
N LYS A 86 3.57 -10.51 0.04
CA LYS A 86 4.94 -11.01 0.25
C LYS A 86 5.03 -11.64 1.64
N THR A 87 5.73 -12.77 1.74
CA THR A 87 5.99 -13.45 3.02
C THR A 87 6.90 -12.62 3.92
N LEU A 88 6.79 -12.81 5.23
CA LEU A 88 7.65 -12.17 6.22
C LEU A 88 8.91 -12.99 6.46
N LYS A 89 10.07 -12.32 6.50
CA LYS A 89 11.28 -12.89 7.07
C LYS A 89 11.19 -12.76 8.60
N THR A 90 10.51 -13.72 9.25
CA THR A 90 10.45 -14.10 10.69
C THR A 90 10.35 -13.02 11.80
N ARG A 91 10.91 -11.81 11.66
CA ARG A 91 10.83 -10.72 12.63
C ARG A 91 9.45 -10.06 12.57
N ASN A 92 8.87 -9.78 13.73
CA ASN A 92 7.62 -9.02 13.90
C ASN A 92 6.34 -9.71 13.37
N GLN A 93 6.29 -11.05 13.37
CA GLN A 93 5.10 -11.81 12.95
C GLN A 93 3.83 -11.45 13.75
N GLU A 94 3.99 -11.04 15.01
CA GLU A 94 2.88 -10.60 15.86
C GLU A 94 2.08 -9.44 15.23
N PHE A 95 2.76 -8.48 14.58
CA PHE A 95 2.09 -7.36 13.92
C PHE A 95 1.35 -7.79 12.66
N ALA A 96 1.87 -8.80 11.96
CA ALA A 96 1.21 -9.36 10.79
C ALA A 96 -0.14 -10.00 11.15
N ILE A 97 -0.17 -10.75 12.25
CA ILE A 97 -1.38 -11.39 12.75
C ILE A 97 -2.38 -10.31 13.20
N LEU A 98 -1.91 -9.28 13.91
CA LEU A 98 -2.77 -8.16 14.34
C LEU A 98 -3.32 -7.33 13.16
N LEU A 99 -2.61 -7.27 12.03
CA LEU A 99 -3.04 -6.58 10.81
C LEU A 99 -4.06 -7.38 9.97
N GLU A 100 -4.25 -8.67 10.22
CA GLU A 100 -4.99 -9.54 9.31
C GLU A 100 -6.42 -9.05 9.04
N LYS A 101 -7.07 -8.46 10.05
CA LYS A 101 -8.42 -7.90 9.96
C LYS A 101 -8.49 -6.63 9.11
N MET A 102 -7.38 -5.96 8.84
CA MET A 102 -7.37 -4.77 7.99
C MET A 102 -7.18 -5.13 6.50
N ILE A 103 -6.72 -6.34 6.18
CA ILE A 103 -6.31 -6.74 4.83
C ILE A 103 -7.40 -7.59 4.16
N ILE A 104 -7.83 -7.16 2.97
CA ILE A 104 -8.89 -7.79 2.19
C ILE A 104 -8.35 -8.17 0.79
N PRO A 105 -8.18 -9.47 0.51
CA PRO A 105 -7.91 -9.93 -0.84
C PRO A 105 -9.12 -9.72 -1.76
N VAL A 106 -8.90 -9.17 -2.95
CA VAL A 106 -9.95 -8.91 -3.95
C VAL A 106 -10.02 -10.05 -4.96
N MET A 107 -11.02 -10.92 -4.84
CA MET A 107 -11.20 -12.06 -5.74
C MET A 107 -12.02 -11.67 -6.98
N LEU A 108 -11.32 -11.33 -8.08
CA LEU A 108 -11.98 -11.01 -9.35
C LEU A 108 -12.50 -12.26 -10.04
N LYS A 109 -13.60 -12.11 -10.80
CA LYS A 109 -14.19 -13.23 -11.55
C LYS A 109 -13.31 -13.63 -12.72
N GLN A 110 -13.10 -14.94 -12.85
CA GLN A 110 -12.41 -15.53 -13.99
C GLN A 110 -13.16 -15.24 -15.31
N ILE A 111 -12.43 -14.94 -16.38
CA ILE A 111 -12.95 -14.71 -17.73
C ILE A 111 -12.32 -15.72 -18.69
N GLY A 112 -13.05 -16.77 -19.06
CA GLY A 112 -12.45 -17.89 -19.80
C GLY A 112 -11.31 -18.50 -18.99
N ASP A 113 -10.11 -18.57 -19.55
CA ASP A 113 -8.90 -19.06 -18.85
C ASP A 113 -8.09 -17.94 -18.16
N ILE A 114 -8.57 -16.70 -18.22
CA ILE A 114 -7.88 -15.53 -17.67
C ILE A 114 -8.41 -15.26 -16.26
N TYR A 115 -7.50 -15.17 -15.30
CA TYR A 115 -7.76 -14.56 -14.00
C TYR A 115 -7.35 -13.09 -14.11
N PRO A 116 -8.25 -12.09 -14.04
CA PRO A 116 -7.87 -10.68 -13.98
C PRO A 116 -7.04 -10.33 -12.74
N SER A 117 -6.21 -9.28 -12.78
CA SER A 117 -5.52 -8.80 -11.56
C SER A 117 -6.25 -7.58 -10.97
N PHE A 118 -6.23 -7.47 -9.65
CA PHE A 118 -6.52 -6.25 -8.92
C PHE A 118 -5.25 -5.41 -8.77
N HIS A 119 -5.05 -4.43 -9.65
CA HIS A 119 -3.87 -3.57 -9.65
C HIS A 119 -3.95 -2.15 -9.04
N PRO A 120 -5.11 -1.57 -8.67
CA PRO A 120 -5.17 -0.18 -8.18
C PRO A 120 -4.20 0.10 -7.04
N LYS A 121 -3.57 1.28 -7.04
CA LYS A 121 -2.64 1.72 -5.98
C LYS A 121 -3.04 3.11 -5.52
N MET A 122 -3.81 3.17 -4.44
CA MET A 122 -4.29 4.43 -3.89
C MET A 122 -4.40 4.41 -2.37
N TRP A 123 -4.39 5.61 -1.80
CA TRP A 123 -4.89 5.86 -0.45
C TRP A 123 -5.99 6.91 -0.54
N LEU A 124 -7.05 6.72 0.22
CA LEU A 124 -8.06 7.73 0.51
C LEU A 124 -8.12 7.87 2.04
N LEU A 125 -7.76 9.04 2.53
CA LEU A 125 -7.64 9.33 3.96
C LEU A 125 -8.65 10.41 4.32
N GLN A 126 -9.34 10.23 5.44
CA GLN A 126 -10.19 11.22 6.09
C GLN A 126 -9.57 11.57 7.44
N PHE A 127 -9.28 12.84 7.63
CA PHE A 127 -8.77 13.43 8.85
C PHE A 127 -9.82 14.29 9.51
N SER A 128 -9.69 14.52 10.81
CA SER A 128 -10.51 15.46 11.56
C SER A 128 -9.69 16.39 12.44
N ASN A 129 -10.26 17.54 12.75
CA ASN A 129 -9.76 18.48 13.76
C ASN A 129 -10.58 18.39 15.05
N GLU A 130 -10.20 19.18 16.06
CA GLU A 130 -10.90 19.23 17.35
C GLU A 130 -12.39 19.64 17.23
N LYS A 131 -12.74 20.39 16.18
CA LYS A 131 -14.12 20.81 15.88
C LYS A 131 -14.92 19.76 15.12
N LYS A 132 -14.34 18.59 14.83
CA LYS A 132 -14.93 17.54 13.99
C LYS A 132 -15.25 17.99 12.56
N GLU A 133 -14.50 18.97 12.07
CA GLU A 133 -14.46 19.26 10.63
C GLU A 133 -13.52 18.25 9.97
N HIS A 134 -13.84 17.84 8.74
CA HIS A 134 -13.03 16.86 8.02
C HIS A 134 -12.11 17.49 6.97
N SER A 135 -11.00 16.81 6.70
CA SER A 135 -10.16 17.02 5.53
C SER A 135 -9.85 15.67 4.91
N TYR A 136 -9.84 15.61 3.58
CA TYR A 136 -9.61 14.38 2.83
C TYR A 136 -8.38 14.50 1.94
N ARG A 137 -7.59 13.43 1.90
CA ARG A 137 -6.43 13.27 1.01
C ARG A 137 -6.63 12.07 0.10
N LEU A 138 -6.46 12.28 -1.20
CA LEU A 138 -6.36 11.21 -2.19
C LEU A 138 -4.92 11.08 -2.67
N ILE A 139 -4.35 9.88 -2.55
CA ILE A 139 -3.01 9.57 -3.02
C ILE A 139 -3.14 8.53 -4.13
N VAL A 140 -2.59 8.80 -5.31
CA VAL A 140 -2.50 7.86 -6.44
C VAL A 140 -1.04 7.52 -6.68
N LEU A 141 -0.71 6.23 -6.70
CA LEU A 141 0.66 5.73 -6.73
C LEU A 141 0.89 4.85 -7.96
N SER A 142 2.13 4.80 -8.44
CA SER A 142 2.57 3.79 -9.42
C SER A 142 3.25 2.58 -8.76
N ARG A 143 3.73 2.76 -7.53
CA ARG A 143 4.38 1.74 -6.69
C ARG A 143 3.38 1.09 -5.73
N ASN A 144 3.62 -0.18 -5.44
CA ASN A 144 2.89 -0.92 -4.41
C ASN A 144 3.29 -0.46 -3.00
N ILE A 145 2.57 -0.92 -1.98
CA ILE A 145 3.01 -0.83 -0.58
C ILE A 145 4.18 -1.82 -0.41
N SER A 146 5.41 -1.36 -0.63
CA SER A 146 6.65 -2.14 -0.52
C SER A 146 7.87 -1.25 -0.23
N TYR A 147 8.98 -1.89 0.15
CA TYR A 147 10.30 -1.24 0.27
C TYR A 147 11.11 -1.25 -1.03
N ASP A 148 10.48 -1.55 -2.17
CA ASP A 148 11.21 -1.65 -3.42
C ASP A 148 11.76 -0.26 -3.81
N ARG A 149 13.09 -0.14 -3.87
CA ARG A 149 13.78 1.07 -4.33
C ARG A 149 13.65 1.13 -5.85
N CYS A 150 12.77 1.98 -6.34
CA CYS A 150 12.45 2.06 -7.76
C CYS A 150 12.13 3.50 -8.18
N TYR A 151 12.28 3.76 -9.47
CA TYR A 151 11.81 4.98 -10.08
C TYR A 151 10.29 4.92 -10.20
N ASP A 152 9.58 5.69 -9.36
CA ASP A 152 8.12 5.71 -9.29
C ASP A 152 7.54 7.12 -9.40
N ILE A 153 6.21 7.20 -9.39
CA ILE A 153 5.48 8.46 -9.37
C ILE A 153 4.29 8.36 -8.43
N SER A 154 4.08 9.45 -7.70
CA SER A 154 2.99 9.64 -6.76
C SER A 154 2.35 11.00 -7.00
N LEU A 155 1.04 11.07 -6.82
CA LEU A 155 0.26 12.30 -6.77
C LEU A 155 -0.56 12.32 -5.49
N VAL A 156 -0.55 13.46 -4.83
CA VAL A 156 -1.35 13.75 -3.65
C VAL A 156 -2.31 14.88 -4.03
N LEU A 157 -3.60 14.68 -3.76
CA LEU A 157 -4.63 15.70 -3.89
C LEU A 157 -5.30 15.90 -2.53
N GLU A 158 -5.47 17.15 -2.15
CA GLU A 158 -6.14 17.54 -0.90
C GLU A 158 -7.53 18.09 -1.21
N SER A 159 -8.47 17.83 -0.31
CA SER A 159 -9.78 18.47 -0.33
C SER A 159 -9.73 19.71 0.55
N PHE A 160 -9.85 20.87 -0.06
CA PHE A 160 -9.68 22.15 0.62
C PHE A 160 -11.00 22.54 1.29
N THR A 161 -11.16 22.28 2.59
CA THR A 161 -12.31 22.79 3.36
C THR A 161 -12.20 24.31 3.63
N GLU A 162 -10.99 24.89 3.58
CA GLU A 162 -10.73 26.28 3.98
C GLU A 162 -10.51 27.31 2.85
N ARG A 163 -10.82 27.03 1.57
CA ARG A 163 -10.92 28.13 0.58
C ARG A 163 -12.18 28.96 0.84
N ARG A 164 -12.06 29.86 1.83
CA ARG A 164 -12.99 30.94 2.21
C ARG A 164 -13.61 31.58 0.95
N GLY A 165 -14.88 31.27 0.70
CA GLY A 165 -15.75 32.04 -0.22
C GLY A 165 -16.14 31.37 -1.52
N LYS A 166 -15.57 30.21 -1.88
CA LYS A 166 -16.09 29.35 -2.97
C LYS A 166 -16.04 27.91 -2.48
N GLY A 167 -17.19 27.36 -2.09
CA GLY A 167 -17.28 25.93 -1.78
C GLY A 167 -16.76 25.07 -2.94
N ALA A 168 -16.52 23.78 -2.68
CA ALA A 168 -16.20 22.82 -3.72
C ALA A 168 -17.10 23.07 -4.94
N THR A 169 -16.50 23.27 -6.11
CA THR A 169 -17.30 23.54 -7.30
C THR A 169 -18.14 22.29 -7.58
N GLU A 170 -19.37 22.45 -8.09
CA GLU A 170 -20.17 21.31 -8.55
C GLU A 170 -19.37 20.41 -9.52
N ARG A 171 -18.43 21.03 -10.27
CA ARG A 171 -17.48 20.38 -11.16
C ARG A 171 -16.47 19.49 -10.42
N SER A 172 -15.88 19.93 -9.30
CA SER A 172 -14.93 19.13 -8.54
C SER A 172 -15.61 17.94 -7.85
N PHE A 173 -16.79 18.14 -7.24
CA PHE A 173 -17.54 17.04 -6.61
C PHE A 173 -18.02 16.00 -7.64
N LYS A 174 -18.40 16.41 -8.86
CA LYS A 174 -18.76 15.48 -9.93
C LYS A 174 -17.65 14.47 -10.24
N LYS A 175 -16.38 14.86 -10.10
CA LYS A 175 -15.23 13.97 -10.30
C LYS A 175 -15.04 13.02 -9.11
N THR A 176 -15.30 13.49 -7.90
CA THR A 176 -15.33 12.67 -6.69
C THR A 176 -16.31 11.51 -6.80
N ARG A 177 -17.42 11.64 -7.55
CA ARG A 177 -18.34 10.51 -7.78
C ARG A 177 -17.67 9.26 -8.33
N ALA A 178 -16.67 9.39 -9.20
CA ALA A 178 -15.94 8.23 -9.72
C ALA A 178 -15.17 7.49 -8.61
N ILE A 179 -14.74 8.19 -7.56
CA ILE A 179 -14.12 7.60 -6.37
C ILE A 179 -15.20 6.87 -5.56
N LEU A 180 -16.35 7.51 -5.31
CA LEU A 180 -17.47 6.91 -4.57
C LEU A 180 -18.00 5.64 -5.25
N ASP A 181 -18.20 5.69 -6.57
CA ASP A 181 -18.62 4.54 -7.38
C ASP A 181 -17.59 3.39 -7.30
N TYR A 182 -16.30 3.73 -7.23
CA TYR A 182 -15.24 2.75 -7.05
C TYR A 182 -15.24 2.13 -5.66
N LEU A 183 -15.47 2.90 -4.59
CA LEU A 183 -15.62 2.36 -3.23
C LEU A 183 -16.84 1.43 -3.14
N LEU A 184 -17.96 1.81 -3.75
CA LEU A 184 -19.14 0.95 -3.87
C LEU A 184 -18.83 -0.33 -4.63
N TYR A 185 -18.02 -0.26 -5.70
CA TYR A 185 -17.57 -1.44 -6.42
C TYR A 185 -16.71 -2.37 -5.57
N LEU A 186 -15.77 -1.86 -4.77
CA LEU A 186 -14.92 -2.67 -3.88
C LEU A 186 -15.75 -3.53 -2.93
N LYS A 187 -16.88 -3.00 -2.42
CA LYS A 187 -17.84 -3.76 -1.60
C LYS A 187 -18.42 -4.99 -2.30
N THR A 188 -18.47 -5.00 -3.63
CA THR A 188 -19.11 -6.08 -4.41
C THR A 188 -18.15 -7.20 -4.81
N VAL A 189 -16.83 -6.97 -4.72
CA VAL A 189 -15.79 -7.90 -5.21
C VAL A 189 -14.89 -8.43 -4.09
N SER A 190 -15.33 -8.30 -2.84
CA SER A 190 -14.57 -8.68 -1.67
C SER A 190 -15.46 -9.24 -0.58
N GLU A 191 -14.93 -10.16 0.20
CA GLU A 191 -15.58 -10.63 1.43
C GLU A 191 -15.20 -9.67 2.56
N ILE A 192 -16.14 -8.79 2.90
CA ILE A 192 -15.93 -7.67 3.84
C ILE A 192 -16.73 -7.93 5.13
N SER A 193 -16.09 -7.76 6.29
CA SER A 193 -16.76 -7.85 7.59
C SER A 193 -17.70 -6.66 7.83
N GLN A 194 -18.57 -6.75 8.83
CA GLN A 194 -19.50 -5.64 9.15
C GLN A 194 -18.74 -4.39 9.63
N GLU A 195 -17.66 -4.55 10.37
CA GLU A 195 -16.80 -3.46 10.85
C GLU A 195 -16.14 -2.74 9.68
N GLN A 196 -15.59 -3.49 8.72
CA GLN A 196 -14.96 -2.94 7.52
C GLN A 196 -16.00 -2.25 6.61
N LEU A 197 -17.20 -2.84 6.47
CA LEU A 197 -18.30 -2.22 5.72
C LEU A 197 -18.72 -0.88 6.34
N LYS A 198 -18.77 -0.80 7.66
CA LYS A 198 -19.08 0.44 8.39
C LYS A 198 -18.09 1.56 8.05
N ILE A 199 -16.78 1.26 8.05
CA ILE A 199 -15.74 2.24 7.67
C ILE A 199 -15.99 2.78 6.26
N ILE A 200 -16.22 1.89 5.29
CA ILE A 200 -16.43 2.27 3.89
C ILE A 200 -17.73 3.09 3.73
N ASP A 201 -18.82 2.66 4.37
CA ASP A 201 -20.13 3.31 4.25
C ASP A 201 -20.17 4.68 4.91
N GLU A 202 -19.56 4.83 6.08
CA GLU A 202 -19.42 6.13 6.73
C GLU A 202 -18.53 7.06 5.91
N LEU A 203 -17.41 6.57 5.36
CA LEU A 203 -16.55 7.40 4.51
C LEU A 203 -17.29 7.90 3.25
N ILE A 204 -18.02 7.02 2.55
CA ILE A 204 -18.84 7.39 1.39
C ILE A 204 -19.87 8.45 1.80
N LYS A 205 -20.61 8.20 2.88
CA LYS A 205 -21.66 9.09 3.38
C LYS A 205 -21.11 10.47 3.75
N ASP A 206 -19.98 10.53 4.44
CA ASP A 206 -19.36 11.79 4.84
C ASP A 206 -18.94 12.59 3.58
N MET A 207 -18.27 11.93 2.63
CA MET A 207 -17.85 12.57 1.37
C MET A 207 -19.02 13.08 0.52
N GLU A 208 -20.15 12.36 0.51
CA GLU A 208 -21.38 12.78 -0.18
C GLU A 208 -22.04 13.98 0.49
N ASN A 209 -22.19 13.95 1.82
CA ASN A 209 -22.84 15.01 2.58
C ASN A 209 -22.05 16.32 2.52
N GLU A 210 -20.73 16.22 2.58
CA GLU A 210 -19.81 17.36 2.55
C GLU A 210 -19.48 17.83 1.13
N GLN A 211 -19.96 17.11 0.11
CA GLN A 211 -19.70 17.40 -1.31
C GLN A 211 -18.20 17.55 -1.62
N VAL A 212 -17.40 16.61 -1.13
CA VAL A 212 -15.93 16.68 -1.15
C VAL A 212 -15.39 16.86 -2.57
N GLY A 213 -14.58 17.90 -2.78
CA GLY A 213 -13.86 18.15 -4.02
C GLY A 213 -12.35 18.20 -3.76
N PHE A 214 -11.57 17.62 -4.67
CA PHE A 214 -10.11 17.67 -4.63
C PHE A 214 -9.57 18.71 -5.61
N SER A 215 -8.45 19.35 -5.26
CA SER A 215 -7.77 20.28 -6.16
C SER A 215 -6.28 20.00 -6.25
N ILE A 216 -5.66 20.46 -7.35
CA ILE A 216 -4.23 20.34 -7.57
C ILE A 216 -3.56 21.65 -7.16
N ASP A 217 -2.70 21.60 -6.15
CA ASP A 217 -1.83 22.73 -5.79
C ASP A 217 -0.51 22.64 -6.58
N ASN A 218 -0.56 22.96 -7.87
CA ASN A 218 0.62 22.97 -8.72
C ASN A 218 0.50 23.98 -9.88
N PRO A 219 1.48 24.86 -10.10
CA PRO A 219 1.41 25.89 -11.14
C PRO A 219 1.49 25.34 -12.58
N ILE A 220 1.86 24.07 -12.76
CA ILE A 220 1.97 23.43 -14.07
C ILE A 220 0.62 22.90 -14.54
N PHE A 221 -0.26 22.48 -13.62
CA PHE A 221 -1.56 21.89 -13.96
C PHE A 221 -2.68 22.85 -13.63
N ASP A 222 -3.76 22.77 -14.39
CA ASP A 222 -4.94 23.55 -14.08
C ASP A 222 -5.65 22.93 -12.87
N GLU A 223 -5.93 23.74 -11.84
CA GLU A 223 -6.41 23.33 -10.52
C GLU A 223 -7.58 22.33 -10.57
N ASP A 224 -8.52 22.57 -11.49
CA ASP A 224 -9.76 21.82 -11.70
C ASP A 224 -9.75 21.00 -13.01
N ASP A 225 -8.60 20.74 -13.65
CA ASP A 225 -8.55 19.99 -14.92
C ASP A 225 -7.98 18.57 -14.80
N TRP A 226 -8.54 17.80 -13.88
CA TRP A 226 -8.19 16.39 -13.68
C TRP A 226 -9.37 15.43 -13.82
N ASP A 227 -9.13 14.16 -14.09
CA ASP A 227 -10.17 13.12 -14.05
C ASP A 227 -9.58 11.83 -13.51
N ILE A 228 -10.35 11.10 -12.69
CA ILE A 228 -9.95 9.78 -12.21
C ILE A 228 -10.71 8.69 -12.97
N TYR A 229 -9.99 7.64 -13.33
CA TYR A 229 -10.46 6.51 -14.11
C TYR A 229 -10.14 5.20 -13.39
N PRO A 230 -11.02 4.76 -12.47
CA PRO A 230 -10.96 3.41 -11.94
C PRO A 230 -11.43 2.42 -13.02
N PHE A 231 -10.59 1.46 -13.39
CA PHE A 231 -10.86 0.40 -14.34
C PHE A 231 -11.47 -0.81 -13.62
N TYR A 232 -12.72 -1.20 -13.92
CA TYR A 232 -13.40 -2.37 -13.36
C TYR A 232 -14.56 -2.90 -14.24
N GLU A 233 -15.07 -4.11 -13.95
CA GLU A 233 -15.95 -4.87 -14.86
C GLU A 233 -17.17 -4.10 -15.39
N ASN A 234 -17.85 -3.32 -14.52
CA ASN A 234 -19.13 -2.66 -14.84
C ASN A 234 -19.00 -1.47 -15.79
N THR A 235 -17.81 -0.88 -15.88
CA THR A 235 -17.57 0.35 -16.63
C THR A 235 -17.00 0.08 -18.03
N PHE A 236 -16.44 -1.11 -18.31
CA PHE A 236 -15.54 -1.28 -19.50
C PHE A 236 -15.70 -2.53 -20.37
N ARG A 237 -16.38 -3.60 -19.92
CA ARG A 237 -16.44 -4.86 -20.69
C ARG A 237 -17.29 -4.83 -21.96
N LYS A 238 -17.98 -3.73 -22.27
CA LYS A 238 -18.94 -3.69 -23.38
C LYS A 238 -18.32 -3.52 -24.77
N ASP A 239 -17.15 -2.88 -24.92
CA ASP A 239 -16.58 -2.66 -26.25
C ASP A 239 -15.05 -2.76 -26.39
N GLY A 240 -14.30 -3.00 -25.31
CA GLY A 240 -12.87 -3.32 -25.37
C GLY A 240 -11.96 -2.20 -25.89
N LYS A 241 -12.47 -0.95 -25.90
CA LYS A 241 -11.78 0.26 -26.40
C LYS A 241 -11.34 1.19 -25.27
N LEU A 242 -11.01 0.64 -24.11
CA LEU A 242 -10.72 1.43 -22.91
C LEU A 242 -9.51 2.34 -23.12
N PHE A 243 -8.44 1.80 -23.70
CA PHE A 243 -7.24 2.57 -23.99
C PHE A 243 -7.53 3.72 -24.97
N GLU A 244 -8.32 3.45 -26.01
CA GLU A 244 -8.77 4.43 -26.99
C GLU A 244 -9.72 5.49 -26.43
N LYS A 245 -10.52 5.16 -25.42
CA LYS A 245 -11.47 6.09 -24.78
C LYS A 245 -10.90 6.88 -23.62
N THR A 246 -9.74 6.47 -23.09
CA THR A 246 -9.10 7.13 -21.95
C THR A 246 -7.88 7.90 -22.40
N ILE A 247 -6.77 7.19 -22.65
CA ILE A 247 -5.48 7.81 -22.99
C ILE A 247 -5.45 8.29 -24.43
N LEU A 248 -6.02 7.53 -25.37
CA LEU A 248 -5.98 7.85 -26.81
C LEU A 248 -7.27 8.50 -27.32
N ASN A 249 -8.01 9.20 -26.45
CA ASN A 249 -9.32 9.78 -26.74
C ASN A 249 -9.23 11.11 -27.52
N ASN A 250 -8.36 11.18 -28.52
CA ASN A 250 -8.25 12.34 -29.41
C ASN A 250 -8.46 11.92 -30.86
N LYS A 251 -9.58 12.36 -31.44
CA LYS A 251 -9.94 12.05 -32.83
C LYS A 251 -9.02 12.68 -33.87
N GLU A 252 -8.37 13.80 -33.54
CA GLU A 252 -7.40 14.43 -34.43
C GLU A 252 -6.05 13.70 -34.41
N GLY A 253 -5.76 12.98 -33.33
CA GLY A 253 -4.49 12.28 -33.11
C GLY A 253 -3.41 13.15 -32.47
N TYR A 254 -2.30 12.52 -32.11
CA TYR A 254 -1.26 13.12 -31.28
C TYR A 254 -0.02 13.55 -32.08
N LYS A 255 0.62 14.64 -31.68
CA LYS A 255 1.92 15.07 -32.23
C LYS A 255 3.03 14.16 -31.74
N LYS A 256 3.11 13.97 -30.42
CA LYS A 256 4.10 13.15 -29.72
C LYS A 256 3.47 12.48 -28.51
N ILE A 257 4.04 11.35 -28.09
CA ILE A 257 3.63 10.65 -26.88
C ILE A 257 4.90 10.25 -26.11
N LEU A 258 4.88 10.40 -24.78
CA LEU A 258 5.85 9.76 -23.90
C LEU A 258 5.14 8.73 -23.05
N VAL A 259 5.75 7.54 -22.95
CA VAL A 259 5.26 6.46 -22.11
C VAL A 259 6.40 6.00 -21.21
N MET A 260 6.11 5.85 -19.92
CA MET A 260 6.98 5.15 -18.98
C MET A 260 6.18 3.97 -18.44
N SER A 261 6.67 2.75 -18.61
CA SER A 261 5.98 1.56 -18.13
C SER A 261 6.97 0.41 -17.94
N PRO A 262 6.94 -0.31 -16.81
CA PRO A 262 7.83 -1.44 -16.61
C PRO A 262 7.50 -2.64 -17.49
N PHE A 263 6.26 -2.80 -17.91
CA PHE A 263 5.80 -3.92 -18.75
C PHE A 263 5.09 -3.42 -19.99
N LEU A 264 5.27 -4.13 -21.10
CA LEU A 264 4.81 -3.74 -22.43
C LEU A 264 4.05 -4.89 -23.10
N SER A 265 3.14 -4.56 -24.02
CA SER A 265 2.61 -5.54 -24.98
C SER A 265 2.55 -4.96 -26.40
N LYS A 266 2.70 -5.82 -27.40
CA LYS A 266 2.74 -5.43 -28.81
C LYS A 266 1.47 -4.70 -29.26
N GLU A 267 0.31 -5.11 -28.75
CA GLU A 267 -0.99 -4.53 -29.07
C GLU A 267 -1.06 -3.06 -28.62
N THR A 268 -0.66 -2.79 -27.38
CA THR A 268 -0.68 -1.43 -26.81
C THR A 268 0.28 -0.51 -27.56
N LEU A 269 1.50 -0.98 -27.86
CA LEU A 269 2.47 -0.21 -28.66
C LEU A 269 1.95 0.09 -30.07
N THR A 270 1.28 -0.89 -30.69
CA THR A 270 0.65 -0.71 -32.01
C THR A 270 -0.47 0.33 -31.96
N SER A 271 -1.30 0.33 -30.91
CA SER A 271 -2.35 1.34 -30.72
C SER A 271 -1.78 2.75 -30.52
N LEU A 272 -0.69 2.89 -29.75
CA LEU A 272 0.01 4.17 -29.58
C LEU A 272 0.45 4.76 -30.94
N GLN A 273 1.10 3.95 -31.78
CA GLN A 273 1.54 4.40 -33.11
C GLN A 273 0.38 4.82 -34.01
N LYS A 274 -0.71 4.06 -34.00
CA LYS A 274 -1.91 4.38 -34.80
C LYS A 274 -2.58 5.69 -34.38
N ALA A 275 -2.40 6.11 -33.13
CA ALA A 275 -2.97 7.34 -32.61
C ALA A 275 -2.16 8.60 -32.97
N LEU A 276 -0.95 8.45 -33.52
CA LEU A 276 -0.17 9.59 -33.99
C LEU A 276 -0.83 10.24 -35.23
N LEU A 277 -0.67 11.55 -35.34
CA LEU A 277 -1.02 12.31 -36.55
C LEU A 277 -0.32 11.71 -37.77
N LYS A 278 -1.04 11.48 -38.87
CA LYS A 278 -0.44 11.02 -40.12
C LYS A 278 0.42 12.13 -40.73
N LYS A 279 1.74 11.97 -40.65
CA LYS A 279 2.74 12.85 -41.29
C LYS A 279 3.81 11.99 -41.95
N ASN A 280 4.29 12.42 -43.11
CA ASN A 280 5.53 11.90 -43.70
C ASN A 280 6.71 12.56 -42.95
N SER A 281 7.05 12.01 -41.79
CA SER A 281 8.22 12.43 -41.01
C SER A 281 9.11 11.22 -40.75
N THR A 282 10.42 11.41 -40.83
CA THR A 282 11.41 10.42 -40.40
C THR A 282 11.72 10.52 -38.90
N GLU A 283 11.18 11.53 -38.22
CA GLU A 283 11.32 11.72 -36.78
C GLU A 283 10.44 10.72 -36.02
N LYS A 284 11.04 10.03 -35.05
CA LYS A 284 10.30 9.21 -34.09
C LYS A 284 9.56 10.08 -33.09
N ARG A 285 8.29 9.75 -32.86
CA ARG A 285 7.35 10.62 -32.13
C ARG A 285 6.86 10.01 -30.82
N ILE A 286 7.25 8.78 -30.54
CA ILE A 286 6.97 8.12 -29.27
C ILE A 286 8.29 7.89 -28.54
N LYS A 287 8.40 8.40 -27.31
CA LYS A 287 9.51 8.08 -26.39
C LYS A 287 9.00 7.10 -25.35
N LEU A 288 9.57 5.91 -25.30
CA LEU A 288 9.17 4.84 -24.40
C LEU A 288 10.31 4.51 -23.42
N ILE A 289 10.06 4.71 -22.13
CA ILE A 289 10.98 4.35 -21.05
C ILE A 289 10.47 3.06 -20.39
N THR A 290 11.31 2.03 -20.34
CA THR A 290 10.93 0.68 -19.89
C THR A 290 12.11 -0.10 -19.32
N ARG A 291 11.86 -1.33 -18.85
CA ARG A 291 12.89 -2.30 -18.48
C ARG A 291 13.51 -2.93 -19.71
N GLN A 292 14.80 -3.27 -19.63
CA GLN A 292 15.51 -3.99 -20.68
C GLN A 292 14.79 -5.32 -21.01
N ASP A 293 14.42 -6.08 -19.97
CA ASP A 293 13.74 -7.37 -20.14
C ASP A 293 12.37 -7.29 -20.82
N SER A 294 11.68 -6.16 -20.68
CA SER A 294 10.36 -5.95 -21.26
C SER A 294 10.39 -5.65 -22.75
N ILE A 295 11.56 -5.40 -23.32
CA ILE A 295 11.78 -5.24 -24.76
C ILE A 295 12.05 -6.61 -25.40
N ASN A 296 12.63 -7.54 -24.64
CA ASN A 296 12.95 -8.88 -25.12
C ASN A 296 11.66 -9.58 -25.58
N GLY A 297 11.67 -10.12 -26.80
CA GLY A 297 10.51 -10.81 -27.40
C GLY A 297 9.51 -9.89 -28.10
N ILE A 298 9.70 -8.56 -28.10
CA ILE A 298 8.91 -7.64 -28.92
C ILE A 298 9.59 -7.45 -30.28
N ASP A 299 8.86 -7.78 -31.36
CA ASP A 299 9.23 -7.48 -32.75
C ASP A 299 9.19 -5.96 -32.98
N THR A 300 10.36 -5.32 -32.86
CA THR A 300 10.56 -3.86 -32.96
C THR A 300 10.61 -3.35 -34.40
N ASP A 301 10.74 -4.23 -35.41
CA ASP A 301 10.81 -3.83 -36.83
C ASP A 301 9.54 -3.10 -37.29
N LYS A 302 8.39 -3.45 -36.70
CA LYS A 302 7.09 -2.82 -36.97
C LYS A 302 6.82 -1.58 -36.10
N LEU A 303 7.76 -1.22 -35.22
CA LEU A 303 7.61 -0.16 -34.23
C LEU A 303 8.48 1.08 -34.54
N SER A 304 8.51 1.47 -35.82
CA SER A 304 9.43 2.48 -36.35
C SER A 304 9.30 3.88 -35.75
N ASP A 305 8.14 4.26 -35.21
CA ASP A 305 7.89 5.57 -34.61
C ASP A 305 8.36 5.66 -33.13
N ILE A 306 8.86 4.57 -32.55
CA ILE A 306 9.19 4.45 -31.12
C ILE A 306 10.70 4.50 -30.89
N ASP A 307 11.11 5.37 -29.96
CA ASP A 307 12.43 5.34 -29.32
C ASP A 307 12.32 4.65 -27.95
N PHE A 308 13.08 3.57 -27.79
CA PHE A 308 13.15 2.80 -26.56
C PHE A 308 14.31 3.30 -25.70
N TYR A 309 14.02 3.57 -24.44
CA TYR A 309 14.98 3.97 -23.42
C TYR A 309 14.87 3.07 -22.20
N VAL A 310 15.99 2.81 -21.55
CA VAL A 310 16.10 2.05 -20.30
C VAL A 310 16.87 2.87 -19.27
N LEU A 311 16.72 2.56 -17.98
CA LEU A 311 17.53 3.17 -16.94
C LEU A 311 19.02 2.89 -17.21
N ASN A 312 19.85 3.91 -17.05
CA ASN A 312 21.29 3.82 -17.17
C ASN A 312 21.87 3.17 -15.91
N PRO A 313 22.51 1.99 -16.00
CA PRO A 313 23.10 1.33 -14.84
C PRO A 313 24.13 2.19 -14.10
N ASN A 314 24.84 3.06 -14.81
CA ASN A 314 25.87 3.94 -14.23
C ASN A 314 25.28 5.14 -13.48
N ALA A 315 24.04 5.53 -13.75
CA ALA A 315 23.37 6.59 -12.98
C ALA A 315 22.96 6.08 -11.59
N ILE A 316 22.69 4.77 -11.47
CA ILE A 316 22.22 4.12 -10.26
C ILE A 316 23.35 3.98 -9.22
N THR A 317 24.56 3.61 -9.64
CA THR A 317 25.72 3.38 -8.77
C THR A 317 26.25 4.64 -8.07
N GLY A 318 26.04 5.82 -8.67
CA GLY A 318 26.45 7.11 -8.11
C GLY A 318 25.51 7.66 -7.02
N GLU A 319 24.26 7.21 -6.96
CA GLU A 319 23.31 7.57 -5.90
C GLU A 319 23.38 6.59 -4.72
N THR A 320 23.51 5.30 -4.98
CA THR A 320 23.65 4.28 -3.92
C THR A 320 24.88 4.49 -3.04
N SER A 321 25.99 4.91 -3.63
CA SER A 321 27.22 5.26 -2.90
C SER A 321 27.05 6.45 -1.95
N LYS A 322 26.32 7.49 -2.36
CA LYS A 322 26.08 8.69 -1.51
C LYS A 322 25.06 8.46 -0.39
N ILE A 323 24.07 7.60 -0.63
CA ILE A 323 23.03 7.30 0.36
C ILE A 323 23.55 6.30 1.41
N ASN A 324 24.44 5.38 1.03
CA ASN A 324 25.07 4.47 1.99
C ASN A 324 25.97 5.22 2.98
N ASP A 325 26.70 6.26 2.55
CA ASP A 325 27.48 7.13 3.46
C ASP A 325 26.58 7.84 4.50
N ASP A 326 25.35 8.24 4.12
CA ASP A 326 24.37 8.85 5.04
C ASP A 326 23.70 7.81 5.97
N LEU A 327 23.55 6.55 5.52
CA LEU A 327 22.93 5.45 6.30
C LEU A 327 23.92 4.68 7.19
N GLU A 328 25.23 4.74 6.93
CA GLU A 328 26.25 4.08 7.76
C GLU A 328 26.35 4.69 9.17
N VAL A 329 25.91 5.94 9.36
CA VAL A 329 25.78 6.56 10.69
C VAL A 329 24.48 6.15 11.40
N GLU A 330 23.53 5.49 10.71
CA GLU A 330 22.21 5.15 11.24
C GLU A 330 22.00 3.68 11.61
N GLN A 331 22.92 2.78 11.28
CA GLN A 331 22.70 1.33 11.37
C GLN A 331 23.65 0.58 12.31
N GLU A 332 24.38 1.26 13.21
CA GLU A 332 25.41 0.57 14.00
C GLU A 332 24.94 -0.39 15.10
N GLU A 333 23.65 -0.51 15.46
CA GLU A 333 23.28 -1.40 16.59
C GLU A 333 22.14 -2.44 16.43
N GLN A 334 21.41 -2.57 15.31
CA GLN A 334 20.28 -3.54 15.29
C GLN A 334 20.05 -4.44 14.05
N ASN A 335 20.95 -4.47 13.06
CA ASN A 335 20.79 -5.36 11.88
C ASN A 335 22.12 -6.03 11.45
N LYS A 336 22.67 -6.90 12.30
CA LYS A 336 23.71 -7.87 11.89
C LYS A 336 23.10 -9.23 11.60
N GLU A 337 22.24 -9.29 10.59
CA GLU A 337 21.97 -10.55 9.87
C GLU A 337 22.12 -10.26 8.38
N SER A 338 22.98 -11.06 7.76
CA SER A 338 23.41 -10.98 6.37
C SER A 338 22.22 -10.87 5.40
N ILE A 339 21.86 -9.64 5.07
CA ILE A 339 21.19 -9.32 3.81
C ILE A 339 22.18 -9.77 2.75
N SER A 340 21.86 -10.85 2.04
CA SER A 340 22.52 -11.16 0.78
C SER A 340 22.37 -9.92 -0.11
N ASN A 341 23.44 -9.14 -0.21
CA ASN A 341 23.61 -7.99 -1.10
C ASN A 341 23.64 -8.49 -2.55
N GLU A 342 22.55 -9.07 -3.03
CA GLU A 342 22.17 -8.83 -4.41
C GLU A 342 21.61 -7.41 -4.41
N GLU A 343 22.47 -6.47 -4.81
CA GLU A 343 22.14 -5.09 -5.12
C GLU A 343 20.92 -5.08 -6.06
N LYS A 344 19.71 -5.02 -5.51
CA LYS A 344 18.49 -4.87 -6.32
C LYS A 344 18.59 -3.50 -6.97
N LEU A 345 19.01 -3.52 -8.24
CA LEU A 345 19.04 -2.37 -9.13
C LEU A 345 17.77 -1.53 -8.94
N HIS A 346 17.94 -0.20 -8.94
CA HIS A 346 16.83 0.74 -9.01
C HIS A 346 16.05 0.44 -10.29
N ASP A 347 14.90 -0.23 -10.15
CA ASP A 347 14.07 -0.65 -11.27
C ASP A 347 13.00 0.42 -11.59
N ILE A 348 12.34 0.36 -12.74
CA ILE A 348 11.23 1.25 -13.08
C ILE A 348 9.94 0.67 -12.48
N HIS A 349 9.17 1.51 -11.79
CA HIS A 349 7.79 1.23 -11.38
C HIS A 349 6.81 2.32 -11.81
N ALA A 350 7.29 3.46 -12.28
CA ALA A 350 6.46 4.51 -12.83
C ALA A 350 5.62 4.01 -14.02
N LYS A 351 4.35 4.42 -14.03
CA LYS A 351 3.41 4.23 -15.14
C LYS A 351 2.87 5.59 -15.53
N ILE A 352 3.39 6.10 -16.65
CA ILE A 352 3.12 7.46 -17.12
C ILE A 352 2.76 7.40 -18.59
N PHE A 353 1.71 8.12 -18.97
CA PHE A 353 1.43 8.46 -20.37
C PHE A 353 1.30 9.98 -20.46
N LEU A 354 2.18 10.61 -21.23
CA LEU A 354 2.09 12.03 -21.56
C LEU A 354 1.73 12.14 -23.04
N THR A 355 0.55 12.67 -23.33
CA THR A 355 0.08 12.90 -24.70
C THR A 355 0.21 14.37 -25.05
N GLU A 356 0.71 14.67 -26.25
CA GLU A 356 0.82 16.04 -26.77
C GLU A 356 0.00 16.18 -28.04
N SER A 357 -1.08 16.96 -27.97
CA SER A 357 -1.94 17.30 -29.11
C SER A 357 -1.61 18.69 -29.66
N LYS A 358 -2.47 19.27 -30.52
CA LYS A 358 -2.26 20.63 -31.03
C LYS A 358 -2.28 21.67 -29.93
N ASP A 359 -3.31 21.62 -29.09
CA ASP A 359 -3.65 22.68 -28.15
C ASP A 359 -3.46 22.26 -26.68
N GLU A 360 -3.49 20.95 -26.41
CA GLU A 360 -3.51 20.40 -25.05
C GLU A 360 -2.43 19.35 -24.82
N LYS A 361 -2.02 19.19 -23.55
CA LYS A 361 -1.17 18.10 -23.08
C LYS A 361 -1.86 17.45 -21.89
N GLU A 362 -1.83 16.13 -21.84
CA GLU A 362 -2.47 15.36 -20.76
C GLU A 362 -1.45 14.39 -20.17
N LEU A 363 -1.32 14.42 -18.85
CA LEU A 363 -0.48 13.51 -18.09
C LEU A 363 -1.37 12.49 -17.38
N PHE A 364 -1.21 11.22 -17.69
CA PHE A 364 -1.86 10.11 -17.01
C PHE A 364 -0.85 9.40 -16.12
N ILE A 365 -1.23 9.16 -14.86
CA ILE A 365 -0.42 8.43 -13.88
C ILE A 365 -1.31 7.44 -13.11
N GLY A 366 -0.71 6.38 -12.58
CA GLY A 366 -1.41 5.42 -11.72
C GLY A 366 -0.87 4.02 -11.85
N SER A 367 -1.76 3.02 -11.87
CA SER A 367 -1.38 1.61 -11.79
C SER A 367 -1.24 0.86 -13.13
N ALA A 368 -1.83 1.41 -14.21
CA ALA A 368 -1.93 0.72 -15.50
C ALA A 368 -0.60 0.69 -16.26
N ASN A 369 -0.08 -0.51 -16.52
CA ASN A 369 1.04 -0.70 -17.43
C ASN A 369 0.61 -0.51 -18.89
N ALA A 370 1.56 -0.25 -19.79
CA ALA A 370 1.36 -0.21 -21.23
C ALA A 370 1.18 -1.62 -21.84
N THR A 371 0.22 -2.40 -21.33
CA THR A 371 -0.07 -3.78 -21.74
C THR A 371 -1.54 -3.93 -22.10
N ASN A 372 -1.85 -4.88 -22.99
CA ASN A 372 -3.22 -5.20 -23.36
C ASN A 372 -4.06 -5.66 -22.16
N SER A 373 -3.46 -6.33 -21.17
CA SER A 373 -4.17 -6.80 -19.96
C SER A 373 -4.65 -5.66 -19.07
N ALA A 374 -3.85 -4.60 -18.90
CA ALA A 374 -4.22 -3.44 -18.09
C ALA A 374 -5.48 -2.74 -18.60
N PHE A 375 -5.68 -2.70 -19.92
CA PHE A 375 -6.80 -2.01 -20.55
C PHE A 375 -7.97 -2.92 -20.97
N LYS A 376 -7.86 -4.25 -20.80
CA LYS A 376 -8.94 -5.19 -21.16
C LYS A 376 -9.46 -6.03 -20.01
N TRP A 377 -8.58 -6.44 -19.11
CA TRP A 377 -8.89 -7.51 -18.16
C TRP A 377 -8.77 -7.04 -16.73
N ASN A 378 -7.63 -6.44 -16.37
CA ASN A 378 -7.31 -6.05 -15.01
C ASN A 378 -8.19 -4.92 -14.50
N ASN A 379 -8.36 -4.89 -13.18
CA ASN A 379 -8.74 -3.66 -12.52
C ASN A 379 -7.51 -2.79 -12.34
N GLU A 380 -7.61 -1.50 -12.62
CA GLU A 380 -6.52 -0.53 -12.55
C GLU A 380 -7.09 0.81 -12.08
N LEU A 381 -6.23 1.79 -11.81
CA LEU A 381 -6.62 3.15 -11.51
C LEU A 381 -5.67 4.10 -12.24
N LEU A 382 -6.22 5.04 -12.99
CA LEU A 382 -5.47 6.14 -13.59
C LEU A 382 -6.07 7.47 -13.16
N ILE A 383 -5.23 8.50 -13.08
CA ILE A 383 -5.66 9.89 -12.99
C ILE A 383 -5.03 10.68 -14.12
N ARG A 384 -5.86 11.46 -14.81
CA ARG A 384 -5.48 12.41 -15.88
C ARG A 384 -5.31 13.79 -15.26
N LEU A 385 -4.25 14.48 -15.62
CA LEU A 385 -4.01 15.89 -15.33
C LEU A 385 -3.85 16.62 -16.66
N GLY A 386 -4.72 17.59 -16.93
CA GLY A 386 -4.64 18.45 -18.11
C GLY A 386 -3.79 19.68 -17.85
N THR A 387 -3.14 20.16 -18.91
CA THR A 387 -2.33 21.38 -18.84
C THR A 387 -2.12 22.02 -20.21
N SER A 388 -2.14 23.34 -20.23
CA SER A 388 -1.70 24.15 -21.37
C SER A 388 -0.22 24.55 -21.28
N HIS A 389 0.43 24.31 -20.13
CA HIS A 389 1.75 24.84 -19.80
C HIS A 389 2.84 24.38 -20.78
N SER A 390 3.67 25.32 -21.22
CA SER A 390 4.61 25.10 -22.32
C SER A 390 5.79 24.18 -21.97
N SER A 391 6.02 23.88 -20.68
CA SER A 391 7.06 22.94 -20.22
C SER A 391 6.64 21.48 -20.35
N MET A 392 5.35 21.19 -20.53
CA MET A 392 4.79 19.85 -20.54
C MET A 392 4.72 19.23 -21.95
N THR A 393 5.48 19.75 -22.91
CA THR A 393 5.68 19.07 -24.19
C THR A 393 6.54 17.83 -24.00
N VAL A 394 6.35 16.80 -24.83
CA VAL A 394 7.04 15.50 -24.68
C VAL A 394 8.56 15.68 -24.64
N ASP A 395 9.13 16.50 -25.53
CA ASP A 395 10.57 16.70 -25.60
C ASP A 395 11.11 17.44 -24.37
N LYS A 396 10.40 18.46 -23.87
CA LYS A 396 10.84 19.22 -22.70
C LYS A 396 10.70 18.40 -21.43
N PHE A 397 9.60 17.66 -21.29
CA PHE A 397 9.39 16.74 -20.18
C PHE A 397 10.48 15.67 -20.15
N PHE A 398 10.73 14.99 -21.28
CA PHE A 398 11.81 14.00 -21.38
C PHE A 398 13.18 14.62 -21.10
N LYS A 399 13.48 15.81 -21.63
CA LYS A 399 14.74 16.50 -21.38
C LYS A 399 14.92 16.87 -19.91
N ASN A 400 13.84 17.20 -19.19
CA ASN A 400 13.89 17.48 -17.76
C ASN A 400 14.12 16.20 -16.94
N LEU A 401 13.54 15.07 -17.37
CA LEU A 401 13.76 13.76 -16.76
C LEU A 401 15.15 13.18 -17.05
N ASN A 402 15.70 13.44 -18.25
CA ASN A 402 16.94 12.83 -18.73
C ASN A 402 17.97 13.89 -19.15
N THR A 403 18.65 14.46 -18.17
CA THR A 403 19.56 15.58 -18.44
C THR A 403 20.96 15.09 -18.78
N GLU A 404 21.72 15.87 -19.55
CA GLU A 404 23.08 15.46 -19.98
C GLU A 404 24.02 15.14 -18.81
N LYS A 405 23.82 15.79 -17.66
CA LYS A 405 24.63 15.56 -16.45
C LYS A 405 24.29 14.24 -15.74
N GLU A 406 23.02 13.86 -15.70
CA GLU A 406 22.56 12.66 -14.99
C GLU A 406 22.51 11.43 -15.90
N ASN A 407 22.17 11.65 -17.17
CA ASN A 407 22.04 10.61 -18.19
C ASN A 407 21.28 9.38 -17.66
N MET A 408 20.15 9.61 -16.97
CA MET A 408 19.38 8.58 -16.27
C MET A 408 18.79 7.54 -17.21
N PHE A 409 18.50 7.91 -18.46
CA PHE A 409 17.92 7.02 -19.45
C PHE A 409 18.78 6.97 -20.70
N VAL A 410 19.16 5.77 -21.11
CA VAL A 410 19.96 5.52 -22.32
C VAL A 410 19.13 4.74 -23.34
N PRO A 411 19.41 4.87 -24.66
CA PRO A 411 18.75 4.04 -25.67
C PRO A 411 18.90 2.55 -25.33
N ALA A 412 17.81 1.80 -25.48
CA ALA A 412 17.81 0.37 -25.19
C ALA A 412 18.67 -0.41 -26.19
N GLU A 413 19.36 -1.44 -25.70
CA GLU A 413 20.02 -2.41 -26.57
C GLU A 413 19.01 -3.45 -27.04
N LEU A 414 19.03 -3.81 -28.33
CA LEU A 414 18.15 -4.85 -28.86
C LEU A 414 18.87 -6.20 -28.77
N HIS A 415 18.58 -6.96 -27.71
CA HIS A 415 19.04 -8.33 -27.56
C HIS A 415 17.89 -9.32 -27.74
N VAL A 416 18.19 -10.48 -28.33
CA VAL A 416 17.19 -11.53 -28.59
C VAL A 416 17.58 -12.78 -27.82
N ALA A 417 16.83 -13.08 -26.76
CA ALA A 417 16.37 -14.41 -26.37
C ALA A 417 15.60 -14.31 -25.04
N GLU A 418 14.44 -14.98 -24.94
CA GLU A 418 13.89 -15.33 -23.64
C GLU A 418 14.71 -16.50 -23.07
N SER A 419 15.21 -16.38 -21.84
CA SER A 419 15.85 -17.51 -21.14
C SER A 419 14.80 -18.52 -20.66
N GLU A 420 15.18 -19.79 -20.55
CA GLU A 420 14.30 -20.85 -19.98
C GLU A 420 13.85 -20.50 -18.54
N ASP A 421 14.71 -19.83 -17.76
CA ASP A 421 14.42 -19.37 -16.40
C ASP A 421 13.21 -18.42 -16.37
N SER A 422 13.10 -17.51 -17.34
CA SER A 422 11.99 -16.55 -17.44
C SER A 422 10.64 -17.24 -17.67
N LYS A 423 10.63 -18.36 -18.40
CA LYS A 423 9.44 -19.14 -18.69
C LYS A 423 9.00 -19.94 -17.46
N ASN A 424 9.95 -20.60 -16.79
CA ASN A 424 9.65 -21.33 -15.57
C ASN A 424 9.10 -20.42 -14.47
N GLN A 425 9.64 -19.20 -14.32
CA GLN A 425 9.11 -18.24 -13.37
C GLN A 425 7.64 -17.87 -13.67
N LYS A 426 7.31 -17.58 -14.94
CA LYS A 426 5.93 -17.28 -15.38
C LYS A 426 4.97 -18.43 -15.05
N ASP A 427 5.40 -19.69 -15.23
CA ASP A 427 4.58 -20.86 -14.93
C ASP A 427 4.25 -20.96 -13.43
N ILE A 428 5.24 -20.78 -12.55
CA ILE A 428 5.00 -20.86 -11.09
C ILE A 428 4.15 -19.67 -10.61
N GLU A 429 4.37 -18.46 -11.15
CA GLU A 429 3.54 -17.30 -10.84
C GLU A 429 2.08 -17.50 -11.26
N SER A 430 1.85 -18.09 -12.44
CA SER A 430 0.52 -18.48 -12.92
C SER A 430 -0.13 -19.53 -12.01
N ALA A 431 0.65 -20.50 -11.54
CA ALA A 431 0.19 -21.52 -10.61
C ALA A 431 -0.26 -20.94 -9.26
N VAL A 432 0.58 -20.10 -8.65
CA VAL A 432 0.23 -19.39 -7.40
C VAL A 432 -1.02 -18.54 -7.58
N ARG A 433 -1.13 -17.83 -8.71
CA ARG A 433 -2.31 -17.02 -9.02
C ARG A 433 -3.57 -17.87 -9.11
N LYS A 434 -3.53 -18.99 -9.84
CA LYS A 434 -4.68 -19.89 -9.99
C LYS A 434 -5.17 -20.40 -8.64
N ILE A 435 -4.25 -20.87 -7.79
CA ILE A 435 -4.56 -21.40 -6.46
C ILE A 435 -5.14 -20.34 -5.55
N SER A 436 -4.58 -19.12 -5.59
CA SER A 436 -5.04 -18.01 -4.76
C SER A 436 -6.46 -17.52 -5.12
N HIS A 437 -6.98 -17.93 -6.29
CA HIS A 437 -8.35 -17.66 -6.71
C HIS A 437 -9.32 -18.83 -6.43
N ILE A 438 -8.84 -19.96 -5.90
CA ILE A 438 -9.69 -21.04 -5.45
C ILE A 438 -10.28 -20.63 -4.10
N LYS A 439 -11.60 -20.64 -3.99
CA LYS A 439 -12.27 -20.42 -2.71
C LYS A 439 -11.87 -21.50 -1.71
N ALA A 440 -11.49 -21.07 -0.52
CA ALA A 440 -11.10 -21.93 0.57
C ALA A 440 -11.68 -21.41 1.89
N LYS A 441 -11.94 -22.32 2.82
CA LYS A 441 -12.46 -21.99 4.15
C LYS A 441 -11.74 -22.77 5.23
N GLY A 442 -11.25 -22.05 6.23
CA GLY A 442 -10.66 -22.59 7.44
C GLY A 442 -11.70 -22.75 8.55
N ASN A 443 -11.47 -23.69 9.45
CA ASN A 443 -12.20 -23.83 10.70
C ASN A 443 -11.24 -24.20 11.83
N VAL A 444 -11.26 -23.41 12.91
CA VAL A 444 -10.51 -23.70 14.13
C VAL A 444 -11.32 -24.59 15.05
N ILE A 445 -10.68 -25.63 15.56
CA ILE A 445 -11.25 -26.58 16.51
C ILE A 445 -10.35 -26.59 17.75
N LYS A 446 -10.92 -26.30 18.92
CA LYS A 446 -10.22 -26.46 20.19
C LYS A 446 -10.23 -27.94 20.60
N VAL A 447 -9.06 -28.49 20.86
CA VAL A 447 -8.85 -29.87 21.30
C VAL A 447 -8.04 -29.81 22.59
N GLU A 448 -8.70 -30.02 23.73
CA GLU A 448 -8.11 -29.82 25.07
C GLU A 448 -7.55 -28.39 25.22
N ASP A 449 -6.23 -28.26 25.44
CA ASP A 449 -5.50 -27.00 25.59
C ASP A 449 -4.85 -26.51 24.28
N LYS A 450 -5.07 -27.23 23.17
CA LYS A 450 -4.48 -26.95 21.87
C LYS A 450 -5.55 -26.68 20.83
N TYR A 451 -5.11 -26.25 19.66
CA TYR A 451 -5.99 -25.96 18.54
C TYR A 451 -5.56 -26.73 17.30
N SER A 452 -6.55 -27.03 16.47
CA SER A 452 -6.36 -27.57 15.13
C SER A 452 -7.06 -26.68 14.11
N ILE A 453 -6.46 -26.53 12.93
CA ILE A 453 -7.04 -25.79 11.81
C ILE A 453 -7.33 -26.77 10.69
N LYS A 454 -8.59 -26.83 10.26
CA LYS A 454 -9.03 -27.59 9.10
C LYS A 454 -9.32 -26.64 7.94
N ILE A 455 -8.65 -26.82 6.81
CA ILE A 455 -8.82 -26.03 5.59
C ILE A 455 -9.48 -26.89 4.53
N ASN A 456 -10.51 -26.36 3.88
CA ASN A 456 -11.17 -26.99 2.74
C ASN A 456 -11.12 -26.06 1.52
N PHE A 457 -10.71 -26.58 0.36
CA PHE A 457 -10.76 -25.89 -0.93
C PHE A 457 -11.96 -26.38 -1.73
N ASP A 458 -12.66 -25.46 -2.40
CA ASP A 458 -13.86 -25.77 -3.21
C ASP A 458 -13.53 -26.59 -4.48
N SER A 459 -12.27 -26.58 -4.92
CA SER A 459 -11.80 -27.38 -6.05
C SER A 459 -10.35 -27.86 -5.82
N ASN A 460 -9.90 -28.84 -6.62
CA ASN A 460 -8.55 -29.40 -6.47
C ASN A 460 -7.48 -28.32 -6.69
N PRO A 461 -6.65 -27.99 -5.67
CA PRO A 461 -5.64 -26.95 -5.79
C PRO A 461 -4.30 -27.45 -6.36
N GLN A 462 -4.17 -28.74 -6.66
CA GLN A 462 -2.95 -29.29 -7.26
C GLN A 462 -2.76 -28.84 -8.71
N ILE A 463 -1.51 -28.64 -9.11
CA ILE A 463 -1.13 -28.25 -10.47
C ILE A 463 -0.02 -29.19 -10.97
N ASP A 464 -0.26 -29.79 -12.13
CA ASP A 464 0.68 -30.74 -12.72
C ASP A 464 2.06 -30.13 -12.95
N GLY A 465 3.10 -30.84 -12.53
CA GLY A 465 4.50 -30.44 -12.72
C GLY A 465 5.01 -29.37 -11.75
N ILE A 466 4.20 -28.92 -10.78
CA ILE A 466 4.61 -27.94 -9.77
C ILE A 466 4.27 -28.47 -8.38
N LYS A 467 5.28 -28.59 -7.52
CA LYS A 467 5.09 -29.00 -6.13
C LYS A 467 4.60 -27.81 -5.33
N ILE A 468 3.41 -27.95 -4.72
CA ILE A 468 2.81 -26.88 -3.92
C ILE A 468 2.63 -27.34 -2.48
N MET A 469 3.14 -26.52 -1.58
CA MET A 469 3.04 -26.71 -0.14
C MET A 469 2.36 -25.52 0.51
N ILE A 470 1.68 -25.74 1.64
CA ILE A 470 1.02 -24.71 2.44
C ILE A 470 1.34 -24.89 3.92
N SER A 471 1.49 -23.77 4.64
CA SER A 471 1.73 -23.73 6.09
C SER A 471 0.99 -22.55 6.71
N PRO A 472 0.45 -22.64 7.94
CA PRO A 472 0.15 -21.46 8.74
C PRO A 472 1.40 -20.57 8.86
N ILE A 473 1.22 -19.24 8.83
CA ILE A 473 2.34 -18.28 8.82
C ILE A 473 3.29 -18.45 10.03
N SER A 474 2.71 -18.76 11.19
CA SER A 474 3.43 -18.76 12.47
C SER A 474 4.18 -20.06 12.77
N THR A 475 3.91 -21.16 12.06
CA THR A 475 4.52 -22.47 12.37
C THR A 475 5.56 -22.93 11.37
N GLN A 476 5.48 -22.48 10.12
CA GLN A 476 6.34 -22.96 9.02
C GLN A 476 6.30 -24.49 8.83
N ILE A 477 5.23 -25.15 9.31
CA ILE A 477 4.97 -26.57 9.09
C ILE A 477 4.28 -26.74 7.75
N PHE A 478 5.06 -27.06 6.72
CA PHE A 478 4.54 -27.23 5.36
C PHE A 478 3.89 -28.61 5.15
N LYS A 479 2.66 -28.61 4.62
CA LYS A 479 1.95 -29.78 4.11
C LYS A 479 1.70 -29.63 2.61
N GLU A 480 1.66 -30.75 1.88
CA GLU A 480 1.31 -30.72 0.46
C GLU A 480 -0.14 -30.27 0.30
N ILE A 481 -0.41 -29.46 -0.73
CA ILE A 481 -1.75 -28.92 -0.93
C ILE A 481 -2.71 -30.00 -1.45
N THR A 482 -3.84 -30.14 -0.77
CA THR A 482 -4.94 -31.06 -1.08
C THR A 482 -6.27 -30.34 -0.91
N SER A 483 -7.38 -30.96 -1.32
CA SER A 483 -8.72 -30.38 -1.13
C SER A 483 -9.10 -30.19 0.34
N GLU A 484 -8.53 -31.00 1.23
CA GLU A 484 -8.73 -30.93 2.68
C GLU A 484 -7.37 -31.07 3.37
N ILE A 485 -7.06 -30.15 4.29
CA ILE A 485 -5.78 -30.09 5.01
C ILE A 485 -6.07 -29.87 6.49
N LEU A 486 -5.41 -30.63 7.36
CA LEU A 486 -5.52 -30.51 8.81
C LEU A 486 -4.17 -30.13 9.40
N PHE A 487 -4.09 -29.06 10.19
CA PHE A 487 -2.95 -28.74 11.05
C PHE A 487 -3.36 -28.98 12.50
N GLU A 488 -2.57 -29.71 13.27
CA GLU A 488 -2.90 -30.15 14.64
C GLU A 488 -1.88 -29.61 15.63
N ASN A 489 -2.25 -29.60 16.91
CA ASN A 489 -1.37 -29.24 18.03
C ASN A 489 -0.77 -27.83 17.92
N LEU A 490 -1.60 -26.85 17.54
CA LEU A 490 -1.23 -25.45 17.42
C LEU A 490 -1.47 -24.70 18.73
N GLU A 491 -0.56 -23.80 19.09
CA GLU A 491 -0.84 -22.78 20.10
C GLU A 491 -1.80 -21.75 19.55
N VAL A 492 -2.58 -21.12 20.43
CA VAL A 492 -3.52 -20.06 20.05
C VAL A 492 -2.82 -18.87 19.36
N SER A 493 -1.59 -18.53 19.77
CA SER A 493 -0.77 -17.50 19.15
C SER A 493 -0.29 -17.84 17.74
N ASN A 494 -0.43 -19.09 17.31
CA ASN A 494 -0.10 -19.52 15.95
C ASN A 494 -1.31 -19.55 14.99
N ILE A 495 -2.50 -19.16 15.47
CA ILE A 495 -3.73 -19.18 14.68
C ILE A 495 -3.93 -17.83 14.01
N SER A 496 -4.04 -17.83 12.69
CA SER A 496 -4.33 -16.63 11.90
C SER A 496 -5.06 -17.04 10.62
N GLU A 497 -5.59 -16.08 9.89
CA GLU A 497 -6.13 -16.31 8.54
C GLU A 497 -5.02 -16.39 7.47
N PHE A 498 -3.75 -16.20 7.86
CA PHE A 498 -2.61 -16.14 6.95
C PHE A 498 -1.85 -17.47 6.82
N TYR A 499 -1.64 -17.88 5.57
CA TYR A 499 -0.94 -19.10 5.20
C TYR A 499 0.14 -18.81 4.15
N VAL A 500 1.30 -19.43 4.31
CA VAL A 500 2.39 -19.37 3.33
C VAL A 500 2.17 -20.46 2.30
N LEU A 501 1.94 -20.06 1.06
CA LEU A 501 1.92 -20.93 -0.11
C LEU A 501 3.32 -20.95 -0.74
N SER A 502 3.91 -22.13 -0.85
CA SER A 502 5.23 -22.36 -1.44
C SER A 502 5.08 -23.20 -2.69
N ALA A 503 5.39 -22.63 -3.85
CA ALA A 503 5.36 -23.34 -5.13
C ALA A 503 6.79 -23.53 -5.66
N GLU A 504 7.12 -24.77 -6.03
CA GLU A 504 8.45 -25.18 -6.48
C GLU A 504 8.34 -25.96 -7.81
N LYS A 505 9.14 -25.56 -8.79
CA LYS A 505 9.29 -26.29 -10.07
C LYS A 505 10.76 -26.64 -10.25
N LYS A 506 11.03 -27.90 -10.57
CA LYS A 506 12.39 -28.38 -10.90
C LYS A 506 12.68 -28.13 -12.37
N ASP A 507 13.89 -27.66 -12.65
CA ASP A 507 14.44 -27.51 -13.99
C ASP A 507 15.83 -28.18 -14.10
N SER A 508 16.48 -28.00 -15.25
CA SER A 508 17.82 -28.52 -15.56
C SER A 508 18.95 -27.88 -14.74
N ASN A 509 18.72 -26.68 -14.18
CA ASN A 509 19.70 -25.86 -13.48
C ASN A 509 19.48 -25.80 -11.95
N GLY A 510 18.35 -26.30 -11.45
CA GLY A 510 17.98 -26.29 -10.03
C GLY A 510 16.47 -26.38 -9.79
N ALA A 511 16.02 -25.90 -8.64
CA ALA A 511 14.60 -25.75 -8.34
C ALA A 511 14.28 -24.26 -8.14
N ILE A 512 13.34 -23.74 -8.92
CA ILE A 512 12.83 -22.38 -8.74
C ILE A 512 11.69 -22.46 -7.73
N ARG A 513 11.76 -21.63 -6.69
CA ARG A 513 10.79 -21.59 -5.60
C ARG A 513 10.29 -20.16 -5.39
N ILE A 514 8.98 -20.01 -5.27
CA ILE A 514 8.35 -18.76 -4.83
C ILE A 514 7.42 -19.03 -3.65
N GLU A 515 7.48 -18.15 -2.67
CA GLU A 515 6.58 -18.14 -1.52
C GLU A 515 5.71 -16.88 -1.55
N ARG A 516 4.41 -17.06 -1.27
CA ARG A 516 3.44 -15.98 -1.15
C ARG A 516 2.53 -16.24 0.03
N LEU A 517 2.14 -15.17 0.70
CA LEU A 517 1.12 -15.24 1.73
C LEU A 517 -0.25 -15.19 1.07
N ILE A 518 -1.13 -16.11 1.45
CA ILE A 518 -2.54 -16.11 1.09
C ILE A 518 -3.37 -15.98 2.36
N LYS A 519 -4.52 -15.31 2.25
CA LYS A 519 -5.48 -15.20 3.34
C LYS A 519 -6.65 -16.13 3.04
N ILE A 520 -6.94 -17.03 3.98
CA ILE A 520 -8.07 -17.96 3.89
C ILE A 520 -9.05 -17.62 5.01
N PRO A 521 -10.30 -17.21 4.70
CA PRO A 521 -11.32 -16.95 5.70
C PRO A 521 -11.47 -18.12 6.67
N THR A 522 -11.30 -17.86 7.97
CA THR A 522 -11.24 -18.93 8.97
C THR A 522 -12.23 -18.68 10.12
N ASP A 523 -13.17 -19.61 10.28
CA ASP A 523 -14.17 -19.55 11.35
C ASP A 523 -13.58 -19.98 12.70
N ASN A 524 -14.19 -19.50 13.79
CA ASN A 524 -13.92 -19.89 15.18
C ASN A 524 -12.51 -19.56 15.70
N ILE A 525 -11.81 -18.58 15.12
CA ILE A 525 -10.58 -18.06 15.71
C ILE A 525 -10.90 -17.44 17.08
N PRO A 526 -10.22 -17.85 18.17
CA PRO A 526 -10.39 -17.25 19.50
C PRO A 526 -9.63 -15.91 19.59
N TYR A 527 -10.15 -14.90 18.90
CA TYR A 527 -9.52 -13.58 18.74
C TYR A 527 -9.09 -12.96 20.08
N ASP A 528 -9.97 -12.94 21.09
CA ASP A 528 -9.67 -12.31 22.38
C ASP A 528 -8.53 -12.99 23.14
N GLU A 529 -8.47 -14.32 23.11
CA GLU A 529 -7.41 -15.10 23.76
C GLU A 529 -6.07 -14.90 23.04
N ARG A 530 -6.10 -14.99 21.71
CA ARG A 530 -4.91 -14.82 20.87
C ARG A 530 -4.35 -13.42 20.92
N ASP A 531 -5.18 -12.41 20.65
CA ASP A 531 -4.76 -11.01 20.55
C ASP A 531 -4.25 -10.53 21.91
N SER A 532 -4.88 -10.98 23.02
CA SER A 532 -4.37 -10.79 24.38
C SER A 532 -2.94 -11.35 24.52
N LEU A 533 -2.68 -12.60 24.13
CA LEU A 533 -1.33 -13.17 24.23
C LEU A 533 -0.29 -12.41 23.41
N LEU A 534 -0.61 -12.01 22.18
CA LEU A 534 0.29 -11.22 21.33
C LEU A 534 0.59 -9.84 21.93
N ILE A 535 -0.42 -9.18 22.49
CA ILE A 535 -0.27 -7.87 23.15
C ILE A 535 0.59 -8.00 24.40
N ASN A 536 0.36 -9.00 25.25
CA ASN A 536 1.14 -9.21 26.48
C ASN A 536 2.59 -9.66 26.20
N GLN A 537 2.90 -10.15 24.99
CA GLN A 537 4.28 -10.35 24.54
C GLN A 537 5.01 -9.04 24.23
N ILE A 538 4.28 -7.96 23.97
CA ILE A 538 4.85 -6.62 23.71
C ILE A 538 4.84 -5.79 25.00
N ILE A 539 3.70 -5.77 25.71
CA ILE A 539 3.49 -5.06 26.96
C ILE A 539 3.84 -6.00 28.12
N LYS A 540 5.12 -6.04 28.49
CA LYS A 540 5.67 -7.02 29.45
C LYS A 540 5.76 -6.49 30.88
N ASP A 541 5.76 -5.18 31.06
CA ASP A 541 6.05 -4.51 32.33
C ASP A 541 5.28 -3.19 32.45
N LYS A 542 5.37 -2.56 33.64
CA LYS A 542 4.72 -1.28 33.91
C LYS A 542 5.22 -0.14 33.03
N GLU A 543 6.49 -0.18 32.60
CA GLU A 543 7.10 0.87 31.76
C GLU A 543 6.49 0.84 30.36
N SER A 544 6.45 -0.33 29.72
CA SER A 544 5.80 -0.55 28.41
C SER A 544 4.30 -0.29 28.45
N PHE A 545 3.62 -0.60 29.55
CA PHE A 545 2.21 -0.22 29.74
C PHE A 545 2.01 1.29 29.85
N THR A 546 2.88 1.97 30.62
CA THR A 546 2.83 3.42 30.76
C THR A 546 3.06 4.12 29.43
N GLU A 547 4.07 3.68 28.67
CA GLU A 547 4.32 4.17 27.30
C GLU A 547 3.10 3.93 26.40
N TYR A 548 2.53 2.72 26.41
CA TYR A 548 1.34 2.38 25.61
C TYR A 548 0.17 3.33 25.89
N VAL A 549 -0.24 3.47 27.15
CA VAL A 549 -1.38 4.32 27.53
C VAL A 549 -1.10 5.79 27.23
N THR A 550 0.13 6.26 27.48
CA THR A 550 0.51 7.65 27.23
C THR A 550 0.43 7.97 25.74
N LEU A 551 0.97 7.11 24.87
CA LEU A 551 0.90 7.29 23.42
C LEU A 551 -0.53 7.17 22.88
N LEU A 552 -1.32 6.24 23.39
CA LEU A 552 -2.70 6.02 22.94
C LEU A 552 -3.59 7.24 23.22
N LEU A 553 -3.36 7.91 24.35
CA LEU A 553 -4.17 9.02 24.83
C LEU A 553 -3.59 10.40 24.48
N SER A 554 -2.32 10.47 24.05
CA SER A 554 -1.66 11.73 23.71
C SER A 554 -2.27 12.38 22.46
N SER A 555 -2.47 13.69 22.50
CA SER A 555 -2.77 14.51 21.32
C SER A 555 -1.51 14.97 20.58
N ASP A 556 -0.38 15.05 21.27
CA ASP A 556 0.95 15.34 20.72
C ASP A 556 1.88 14.17 21.04
N SER A 557 2.02 13.27 20.08
CA SER A 557 2.79 12.04 20.25
C SER A 557 4.30 12.26 20.26
N ILE A 558 4.82 13.32 19.63
CA ILE A 558 6.27 13.58 19.61
C ILE A 558 6.74 14.14 20.94
N SER A 559 6.08 15.18 21.46
CA SER A 559 6.44 15.75 22.76
C SER A 559 6.37 14.65 23.83
N THR A 560 5.32 13.84 23.77
CA THR A 560 5.16 12.65 24.62
C THR A 560 6.35 11.69 24.49
N GLN A 561 6.79 11.35 23.27
CA GLN A 561 7.93 10.46 23.09
C GLN A 561 9.27 11.06 23.49
N LEU A 562 9.48 12.37 23.28
CA LEU A 562 10.66 13.07 23.74
C LEU A 562 10.74 13.03 25.26
N GLU A 563 9.63 13.33 25.95
CA GLU A 563 9.53 13.20 27.42
C GLU A 563 9.80 11.77 27.88
N LEU A 564 9.19 10.77 27.24
CA LEU A 564 9.43 9.36 27.57
C LEU A 564 10.89 8.93 27.35
N ASN A 565 11.54 9.42 26.28
CA ASN A 565 12.94 9.10 26.00
C ASN A 565 13.91 9.84 26.91
N ASP A 566 13.62 11.09 27.30
CA ASP A 566 14.40 11.82 28.30
C ASP A 566 14.29 11.15 29.67
N LEU A 567 13.09 10.69 30.05
CA LEU A 567 12.87 9.88 31.25
C LEU A 567 13.68 8.57 31.21
N ARG A 568 13.80 7.93 30.04
CA ARG A 568 14.64 6.73 29.85
C ARG A 568 16.14 7.04 30.04
N GLN A 569 16.65 8.12 29.44
CA GLN A 569 18.08 8.44 29.45
C GLN A 569 18.58 8.97 30.81
N THR A 570 17.72 9.59 31.61
CA THR A 570 18.10 10.22 32.89
C THR A 570 18.11 9.26 34.09
N SER A 571 17.87 7.96 33.91
CA SER A 571 17.38 7.08 34.98
C SER A 571 18.39 6.09 35.59
N SER A 572 19.27 6.58 36.47
CA SER A 572 19.77 5.78 37.61
C SER A 572 19.14 6.16 38.96
N ALA A 573 18.42 7.30 39.06
CA ALA A 573 17.95 7.84 40.35
C ALA A 573 16.43 8.04 40.53
N TRP A 574 15.60 7.94 39.47
CA TRP A 574 14.14 8.19 39.55
C TRP A 574 13.26 6.93 39.46
N LYS A 575 13.86 5.74 39.56
CA LYS A 575 13.19 4.44 39.34
C LYS A 575 12.11 4.04 40.35
N ILE A 576 11.80 4.83 41.39
CA ILE A 576 11.09 4.30 42.58
C ILE A 576 9.85 5.08 43.03
N THR A 577 9.56 6.30 42.54
CA THR A 577 8.38 7.04 43.04
C THR A 577 7.57 7.70 41.95
N ASN A 578 6.41 7.11 41.64
CA ASN A 578 5.25 7.65 40.90
C ASN A 578 5.24 7.62 39.36
N THR A 579 5.17 6.42 38.76
CA THR A 579 4.56 6.21 37.43
C THR A 579 3.05 6.55 37.37
N GLN A 580 2.38 6.70 38.53
CA GLN A 580 0.97 7.08 38.61
C GLN A 580 0.70 8.56 38.25
N MET A 581 1.66 9.46 38.46
CA MET A 581 1.45 10.90 38.21
C MET A 581 1.40 11.23 36.71
N PRO A 582 2.29 10.68 35.86
CA PRO A 582 2.16 10.81 34.40
C PRO A 582 0.86 10.22 33.85
N LEU A 583 0.43 9.05 34.31
CA LEU A 583 -0.81 8.42 33.85
C LEU A 583 -2.07 9.20 34.27
N TYR A 584 -2.08 9.74 35.49
CA TYR A 584 -3.15 10.62 35.96
C TYR A 584 -3.27 11.87 35.09
N GLU A 585 -2.15 12.55 34.83
CA GLU A 585 -2.13 13.76 34.00
C GLU A 585 -2.57 13.47 32.57
N THR A 586 -2.11 12.37 31.98
CA THR A 586 -2.53 11.92 30.65
C THR A 586 -4.03 11.66 30.60
N LEU A 587 -4.59 10.91 31.56
CA LEU A 587 -6.03 10.64 31.64
C LEU A 587 -6.84 11.94 31.84
N LEU A 588 -6.34 12.88 32.64
CA LEU A 588 -6.99 14.17 32.88
C LEU A 588 -6.99 15.06 31.63
N LYS A 589 -5.88 15.11 30.89
CA LYS A 589 -5.82 15.85 29.63
C LYS A 589 -6.75 15.22 28.60
N ALA A 590 -6.65 13.90 28.44
CA ALA A 590 -7.43 13.14 27.46
C ALA A 590 -8.93 13.15 27.77
N SER A 591 -9.36 13.20 29.03
CA SER A 591 -10.79 13.29 29.37
C SER A 591 -11.43 14.58 28.87
N VAL A 592 -10.65 15.66 28.73
CA VAL A 592 -11.10 16.95 28.20
C VAL A 592 -10.93 17.01 26.68
N SER A 593 -9.76 16.65 26.15
CA SER A 593 -9.44 16.82 24.73
C SER A 593 -9.97 15.69 23.84
N ASN A 594 -10.01 14.45 24.34
CA ASN A 594 -10.43 13.27 23.59
C ASN A 594 -11.08 12.21 24.50
N PRO A 595 -12.26 12.51 25.07
CA PRO A 595 -12.94 11.59 26.00
C PRO A 595 -13.23 10.22 25.40
N GLN A 596 -13.43 10.14 24.08
CA GLN A 596 -13.65 8.87 23.38
C GLN A 596 -12.42 7.95 23.39
N ALA A 597 -11.20 8.50 23.33
CA ALA A 597 -9.99 7.70 23.48
C ALA A 597 -9.89 7.09 24.88
N VAL A 598 -10.26 7.86 25.92
CA VAL A 598 -10.33 7.33 27.30
C VAL A 598 -11.34 6.20 27.39
N LEU A 599 -12.55 6.37 26.85
CA LEU A 599 -13.56 5.29 26.86
C LEU A 599 -13.13 4.05 26.08
N SER A 600 -12.39 4.24 24.97
CA SER A 600 -11.92 3.16 24.11
C SER A 600 -10.81 2.33 24.75
N LEU A 601 -10.04 2.91 25.67
CA LEU A 601 -8.97 2.22 26.42
C LEU A 601 -9.48 0.97 27.15
N GLN A 602 -10.77 0.92 27.52
CA GLN A 602 -11.34 -0.27 28.17
C GLN A 602 -11.11 -1.56 27.38
N LYS A 603 -11.30 -1.54 26.06
CA LYS A 603 -11.08 -2.73 25.21
C LYS A 603 -9.63 -3.23 25.33
N ASP A 604 -8.68 -2.32 25.43
CA ASP A 604 -7.26 -2.68 25.56
C ASP A 604 -6.91 -3.19 26.96
N LEU A 605 -7.50 -2.60 28.02
CA LEU A 605 -7.32 -3.09 29.40
C LEU A 605 -7.88 -4.50 29.60
N GLU A 606 -8.93 -4.88 28.87
CA GLU A 606 -9.48 -6.24 28.87
C GLU A 606 -8.55 -7.25 28.17
N LEU A 607 -7.74 -6.79 27.22
CA LEU A 607 -6.74 -7.60 26.52
C LEU A 607 -5.41 -7.70 27.27
N ILE A 608 -5.02 -6.69 28.05
CA ILE A 608 -3.79 -6.70 28.86
C ILE A 608 -4.10 -7.31 30.23
N LYS A 609 -3.95 -8.63 30.37
CA LYS A 609 -4.45 -9.39 31.53
C LYS A 609 -3.43 -9.58 32.66
N ASN A 610 -2.18 -9.13 32.50
CA ASN A 610 -1.15 -9.32 33.50
C ASN A 610 -1.31 -8.35 34.70
N PRO A 611 -1.63 -8.83 35.93
CA PRO A 611 -1.80 -7.99 37.11
C PRO A 611 -0.50 -7.29 37.58
N GLU A 612 0.67 -7.81 37.17
CA GLU A 612 1.96 -7.17 37.48
C GLU A 612 2.21 -5.94 36.58
N VAL A 613 1.54 -5.90 35.43
CA VAL A 613 1.62 -4.81 34.44
C VAL A 613 0.60 -3.72 34.76
N ILE A 614 -0.66 -4.09 35.05
CA ILE A 614 -1.73 -3.15 35.40
C ILE A 614 -2.05 -3.24 36.89
N SER A 615 -1.71 -2.20 37.66
CA SER A 615 -2.05 -2.14 39.08
C SER A 615 -3.55 -1.92 39.32
N GLU A 616 -4.07 -2.47 40.41
CA GLU A 616 -5.46 -2.23 40.84
C GLU A 616 -5.74 -0.74 41.07
N ASP A 617 -4.78 0.01 41.61
CA ASP A 617 -4.87 1.47 41.76
C ASP A 617 -5.14 2.18 40.42
N PHE A 618 -4.51 1.73 39.33
CA PHE A 618 -4.73 2.33 38.00
C PHE A 618 -6.12 1.98 37.47
N LYS A 619 -6.60 0.74 37.69
CA LYS A 619 -7.96 0.35 37.30
C LYS A 619 -9.00 1.18 38.03
N GLN A 620 -8.80 1.42 39.34
CA GLN A 620 -9.67 2.29 40.12
C GLN A 620 -9.67 3.71 39.55
N LEU A 621 -8.48 4.27 39.31
CA LEU A 621 -8.34 5.61 38.74
C LEU A 621 -9.03 5.74 37.37
N TYR A 622 -8.80 4.78 36.48
CA TYR A 622 -9.43 4.74 35.17
C TYR A 622 -10.96 4.69 35.27
N ASN A 623 -11.50 3.89 36.19
CA ASN A 623 -12.95 3.80 36.39
C ASN A 623 -13.56 5.12 36.88
N GLU A 624 -12.85 5.89 37.73
CA GLU A 624 -13.29 7.23 38.14
C GLU A 624 -13.38 8.19 36.95
N PHE A 625 -12.36 8.23 36.09
CA PHE A 625 -12.39 9.03 34.85
C PHE A 625 -13.49 8.58 33.90
N LYS A 626 -13.66 7.27 33.72
CA LYS A 626 -14.70 6.70 32.86
C LYS A 626 -16.09 7.13 33.33
N GLN A 627 -16.36 7.05 34.64
CA GLN A 627 -17.63 7.50 35.21
C GLN A 627 -17.84 8.99 34.97
N ALA A 628 -16.84 9.82 35.27
CA ALA A 628 -16.91 11.28 35.09
C ALA A 628 -17.14 11.73 33.63
N ILE A 629 -16.67 10.97 32.64
CA ILE A 629 -16.90 11.24 31.21
C ILE A 629 -18.30 10.78 30.74
N SER A 630 -18.86 9.77 31.41
CA SER A 630 -20.13 9.15 31.02
C SER A 630 -21.36 9.82 31.67
N GLU A 631 -21.13 10.64 32.70
CA GLU A 631 -22.11 11.55 33.33
C GLU A 631 -22.25 12.85 32.53
#